data_AF-A0A2D0MYP5-F1
#
_entry.id   AF-A0A2D0MYP5-F1
#
_cell.length_a   1.000
_cell.length_b   1.000
_cell.length_c   1.000
_cell.angle_alpha   90.00
_cell.angle_beta   90.00
_cell.angle_gamma   90.00
#
_symmetry.space_group_name_H-M   'P 1'
#
loop_
_entity.id
_entity.type
_entity.pdbx_description
1 polymer ?
#
loop_
_entity_poly.entity_id
_entity_poly.type
_entity_poly.pdbx_seq_one_letter_code
_entity_poly.pdbx_strand_id
1 'polypeptide(L)'
;MVHRTSILSEIILLSLFFLTCQHRTPLQNNETTRQINSIAASASLSSRPFDFQFANKKYSGLLDLPKDQEASSLMILVPGHGKTNVASGKWNIELRTTLNEMGIAIYAYDKAGCGNSEGTYDHNQTVEDSSEEILAAIQQLKKKKVPGSNTIGLWGISRAGWIIPLVIKKDQSIAYWISVSGPNHLSNMKYLLTTNWRIQGKSETEIETLVTEWKNGFDIQRTGGSYDEYVSATPNLSNDDFIQVVRGGAYTEERFLNYQQYLLEHQPEIDPESGIEVIVSDFEAVLNHVDCPVLAIFGEKDSQVDCQETSSLYNKVFKENLTVAVLPNCNHHMQVCETGGFTENANELKKKGLGQACEDYFEVIADWISERVLD
;
A
#
# COMPACT_ATOMS: atom_id res chain seq x y z
N MET A 1 -3.13 49.06 -54.23
CA MET A 1 -1.80 48.98 -54.89
C MET A 1 -0.81 49.70 -53.98
N VAL A 2 0.44 49.23 -53.90
CA VAL A 2 1.56 49.65 -53.02
C VAL A 2 1.83 48.70 -51.83
N HIS A 3 2.82 47.82 -52.07
CA HIS A 3 4.02 47.46 -51.29
C HIS A 3 3.98 47.41 -49.75
N ARG A 4 4.29 46.27 -49.12
CA ARG A 4 5.58 45.52 -48.94
C ARG A 4 6.33 45.94 -47.66
N THR A 5 6.36 44.96 -46.74
CA THR A 5 7.46 44.56 -45.82
C THR A 5 8.06 45.56 -44.83
N SER A 6 7.90 45.26 -43.54
CA SER A 6 8.95 45.43 -42.52
C SER A 6 8.66 44.58 -41.25
N ILE A 7 9.74 44.37 -40.47
CA ILE A 7 9.83 43.95 -39.06
C ILE A 7 10.03 42.43 -38.87
N LEU A 8 11.26 41.90 -38.75
CA LEU A 8 12.26 41.99 -37.66
C LEU A 8 11.74 41.56 -36.28
N SER A 9 12.07 40.32 -35.95
CA SER A 9 12.58 39.81 -34.66
C SER A 9 12.02 40.40 -33.36
N GLU A 10 11.22 39.62 -32.63
CA GLU A 10 11.24 39.64 -31.18
C GLU A 10 10.87 38.26 -30.60
N ILE A 11 11.71 37.85 -29.67
CA ILE A 11 11.75 36.58 -28.93
C ILE A 11 10.63 36.61 -27.90
N ILE A 12 9.69 35.65 -27.95
CA ILE A 12 8.75 35.41 -26.84
C ILE A 12 9.20 34.17 -26.09
N LEU A 13 9.72 34.44 -24.89
CA LEU A 13 10.07 33.54 -23.81
C LEU A 13 8.81 32.77 -23.37
N LEU A 14 8.77 31.45 -23.57
CA LEU A 14 7.90 30.58 -22.79
C LEU A 14 8.51 30.45 -21.39
N SER A 15 7.89 31.11 -20.41
CA SER A 15 8.20 30.94 -19.00
C SER A 15 7.77 29.55 -18.53
N LEU A 16 8.77 28.73 -18.18
CA LEU A 16 8.61 27.50 -17.43
C LEU A 16 7.94 27.81 -16.08
N PHE A 17 6.76 27.24 -15.83
CA PHE A 17 6.26 27.01 -14.48
C PHE A 17 7.01 25.81 -13.90
N PHE A 18 8.16 26.07 -13.28
CA PHE A 18 8.69 25.17 -12.26
C PHE A 18 7.82 25.33 -11.01
N LEU A 19 6.89 24.40 -10.78
CA LEU A 19 6.31 24.22 -9.46
C LEU A 19 7.41 23.59 -8.59
N THR A 20 8.04 24.40 -7.76
CA THR A 20 9.00 23.92 -6.76
C THR A 20 8.24 23.09 -5.73
N CYS A 21 8.51 21.79 -5.67
CA CYS A 21 8.27 20.98 -4.47
C CYS A 21 8.93 21.74 -3.31
N GLN A 22 8.12 22.26 -2.39
CA GLN A 22 8.64 22.82 -1.16
C GLN A 22 9.22 21.66 -0.34
N HIS A 23 10.54 21.49 -0.41
CA HIS A 23 11.28 20.77 0.61
C HIS A 23 10.97 21.44 1.96
N ARG A 24 10.25 20.74 2.84
CA ARG A 24 10.26 21.10 4.26
C ARG A 24 11.69 20.89 4.76
N THR A 25 12.28 21.97 5.27
CA THR A 25 13.49 21.92 6.10
C THR A 25 13.27 20.97 7.28
N PRO A 26 14.29 20.21 7.71
CA PRO A 26 14.19 19.38 8.90
C PRO A 26 13.83 20.26 10.10
N LEU A 27 12.81 19.85 10.85
CA LEU A 27 12.47 20.47 12.13
C LEU A 27 13.69 20.35 13.06
N GLN A 28 14.03 21.43 13.74
CA GLN A 28 15.16 21.46 14.67
C GLN A 28 14.99 20.36 15.73
N ASN A 29 16.05 19.55 15.87
CA ASN A 29 16.26 18.57 16.96
C ASN A 29 15.80 19.12 18.32
N ASN A 30 14.60 18.75 18.75
CA ASN A 30 14.15 18.98 20.12
C ASN A 30 14.72 17.88 21.03
N GLU A 31 15.03 18.22 22.28
CA GLU A 31 15.66 17.31 23.25
C GLU A 31 14.89 15.99 23.48
N THR A 32 13.59 15.95 23.12
CA THR A 32 12.75 14.75 23.06
C THR A 32 13.32 13.66 22.13
N THR A 33 13.90 14.04 20.98
CA THR A 33 14.43 13.14 19.94
C THR A 33 15.66 12.34 20.42
N ARG A 34 16.44 12.89 21.37
CA ARG A 34 17.56 12.15 21.98
C ARG A 34 17.11 11.09 22.98
N GLN A 35 15.92 11.25 23.57
CA GLN A 35 15.39 10.27 24.51
C GLN A 35 14.87 9.02 23.79
N ILE A 36 14.20 9.18 22.64
CA ILE A 36 13.61 8.10 21.83
C ILE A 36 14.70 7.13 21.34
N ASN A 37 15.82 7.64 20.84
CA ASN A 37 16.95 6.82 20.37
C ASN A 37 17.73 6.09 21.49
N SER A 38 17.46 6.40 22.76
CA SER A 38 18.12 5.75 23.92
C SER A 38 17.23 4.78 24.70
N ILE A 39 15.94 4.65 24.35
CA ILE A 39 14.95 3.84 25.08
C ILE A 39 14.51 2.59 24.29
N ALA A 40 14.98 2.39 23.05
CA ALA A 40 14.78 1.17 22.27
C ALA A 40 15.44 -0.11 22.86
N ALA A 41 15.80 -0.09 24.14
CA ALA A 41 16.18 -1.24 24.93
C ALA A 41 15.12 -1.51 26.03
N SER A 42 14.22 -2.46 25.74
CA SER A 42 13.57 -3.38 26.70
C SER A 42 12.20 -3.06 27.35
N ALA A 43 11.30 -2.32 26.71
CA ALA A 43 9.87 -2.53 26.97
C ALA A 43 9.36 -3.70 26.09
N SER A 44 9.27 -4.90 26.65
CA SER A 44 8.65 -6.03 25.93
C SER A 44 7.15 -5.75 25.74
N LEU A 45 6.72 -5.53 24.50
CA LEU A 45 5.31 -5.39 24.14
C LEU A 45 4.51 -6.59 24.69
N SER A 46 3.46 -6.33 25.46
CA SER A 46 2.62 -7.39 26.03
C SER A 46 1.42 -7.67 25.12
N SER A 47 1.61 -8.57 24.16
CA SER A 47 0.55 -9.00 23.25
C SER A 47 -0.37 -10.03 23.91
N ARG A 48 -1.68 -9.77 23.89
CA ARG A 48 -2.71 -10.74 24.30
C ARG A 48 -3.51 -11.22 23.08
N PRO A 49 -3.92 -12.50 23.02
CA PRO A 49 -4.81 -12.98 21.97
C PRO A 49 -6.15 -12.22 21.97
N PHE A 50 -6.66 -11.91 20.78
CA PHE A 50 -8.00 -11.37 20.58
C PHE A 50 -8.57 -11.90 19.25
N ASP A 51 -9.54 -12.80 19.37
CA ASP A 51 -10.17 -13.46 18.23
C ASP A 51 -11.52 -12.79 17.88
N PHE A 52 -11.88 -12.81 16.60
CA PHE A 52 -13.22 -12.43 16.12
C PHE A 52 -13.78 -13.48 15.16
N GLN A 53 -15.06 -13.32 14.82
CA GLN A 53 -15.79 -14.22 13.92
C GLN A 53 -16.21 -13.44 12.68
N PHE A 54 -15.97 -14.02 11.51
CA PHE A 54 -16.43 -13.50 10.23
C PHE A 54 -16.69 -14.66 9.27
N ALA A 55 -17.80 -14.62 8.53
CA ALA A 55 -18.19 -15.67 7.58
C ALA A 55 -18.08 -17.11 8.13
N ASN A 56 -18.51 -17.34 9.37
CA ASN A 56 -18.43 -18.62 10.10
C ASN A 56 -17.01 -19.17 10.31
N LYS A 57 -15.99 -18.31 10.28
CA LYS A 57 -14.60 -18.64 10.57
C LYS A 57 -14.12 -17.80 11.76
N LYS A 58 -13.30 -18.42 12.59
CA LYS A 58 -12.54 -17.72 13.61
C LYS A 58 -11.27 -17.11 13.01
N TYR A 59 -11.09 -15.82 13.24
CA TYR A 59 -9.87 -15.11 12.93
C TYR A 59 -9.11 -14.83 14.22
N SER A 60 -7.83 -15.17 14.23
CA SER A 60 -6.96 -14.98 15.38
C SER A 60 -6.11 -13.73 15.25
N GLY A 61 -6.12 -12.91 16.29
CA GLY A 61 -5.35 -11.67 16.34
C GLY A 61 -4.62 -11.47 17.65
N LEU A 62 -3.77 -10.45 17.63
CA LEU A 62 -3.03 -9.95 18.79
C LEU A 62 -3.46 -8.53 19.08
N LEU A 63 -3.63 -8.26 20.36
CA LEU A 63 -3.97 -6.96 20.91
C LEU A 63 -2.88 -6.54 21.87
N ASP A 64 -2.31 -5.37 21.63
CA ASP A 64 -1.30 -4.74 22.49
C ASP A 64 -1.95 -3.58 23.22
N LEU A 65 -1.94 -3.59 24.56
CA LEU A 65 -2.41 -2.48 25.38
C LEU A 65 -1.22 -1.71 25.95
N PRO A 66 -1.29 -0.38 26.05
CA PRO A 66 -0.26 0.42 26.73
C PRO A 66 -0.07 -0.06 28.17
N LYS A 67 1.19 -0.19 28.62
CA LYS A 67 1.51 -0.85 29.89
C LYS A 67 1.21 -0.01 31.13
N ASP A 68 1.20 1.32 31.01
CA ASP A 68 1.19 2.23 32.17
C ASP A 68 0.20 3.41 32.00
N GLN A 69 -0.73 3.31 31.05
CA GLN A 69 -1.77 4.32 30.82
C GLN A 69 -3.03 3.72 30.19
N GLU A 70 -4.16 4.42 30.32
CA GLU A 70 -5.38 4.09 29.57
C GLU A 70 -5.14 4.35 28.08
N ALA A 71 -5.69 3.48 27.23
CA ALA A 71 -5.57 3.66 25.78
C ALA A 71 -6.51 4.79 25.31
N SER A 72 -5.93 5.86 24.76
CA SER A 72 -6.66 7.01 24.20
C SER A 72 -7.31 6.69 22.85
N SER A 73 -6.69 5.78 22.10
CA SER A 73 -7.11 5.34 20.78
C SER A 73 -6.75 3.86 20.57
N LEU A 74 -7.37 3.23 19.57
CA LEU A 74 -6.99 1.92 19.07
C LEU A 74 -6.68 1.98 17.58
N MET A 75 -5.48 1.54 17.17
CA MET A 75 -5.11 1.41 15.76
C MET A 75 -5.21 -0.05 15.30
N ILE A 76 -5.88 -0.28 14.17
CA ILE A 76 -5.89 -1.58 13.51
C ILE A 76 -4.87 -1.58 12.37
N LEU A 77 -3.98 -2.57 12.34
CA LEU A 77 -3.00 -2.76 11.27
C LEU A 77 -3.59 -3.65 10.16
N VAL A 78 -3.82 -3.05 8.99
CA VAL A 78 -4.40 -3.70 7.82
C VAL A 78 -3.28 -4.16 6.87
N PRO A 79 -3.09 -5.48 6.67
CA PRO A 79 -2.02 -6.00 5.82
C PRO A 79 -2.28 -5.75 4.32
N GLY A 80 -1.19 -5.62 3.55
CA GLY A 80 -1.20 -5.61 2.09
C GLY A 80 -1.49 -6.99 1.47
N HIS A 81 -1.12 -7.21 0.21
CA HIS A 81 -1.23 -8.54 -0.41
C HIS A 81 -0.32 -9.57 0.27
N GLY A 82 -0.69 -10.86 0.23
CA GLY A 82 0.10 -11.97 0.77
C GLY A 82 -0.42 -12.55 2.08
N LYS A 83 0.17 -13.69 2.48
CA LYS A 83 -0.14 -14.37 3.75
C LYS A 83 0.37 -13.55 4.94
N THR A 84 -0.30 -13.70 6.08
CA THR A 84 0.12 -13.08 7.34
C THR A 84 0.66 -14.10 8.32
N ASN A 85 1.41 -13.64 9.32
CA ASN A 85 1.77 -14.42 10.51
C ASN A 85 1.87 -13.48 11.73
N VAL A 86 0.74 -12.88 12.07
CA VAL A 86 0.60 -12.00 13.24
C VAL A 86 0.81 -12.80 14.52
N ALA A 87 0.36 -14.06 14.57
CA ALA A 87 0.58 -14.98 15.68
C ALA A 87 2.05 -15.12 16.12
N SER A 88 3.02 -14.85 15.23
CA SER A 88 4.44 -14.81 15.59
C SER A 88 4.82 -13.71 16.59
N GLY A 89 3.97 -12.70 16.75
CA GLY A 89 4.22 -11.50 17.54
C GLY A 89 5.22 -10.52 16.92
N LYS A 90 5.85 -10.86 15.79
CA LYS A 90 6.95 -10.07 15.18
C LYS A 90 6.51 -9.11 14.09
N TRP A 91 5.31 -9.29 13.53
CA TRP A 91 4.82 -8.44 12.46
C TRP A 91 4.68 -6.99 12.94
N ASN A 92 5.30 -6.05 12.22
CA ASN A 92 5.33 -4.62 12.54
C ASN A 92 5.70 -4.31 14.00
N ILE A 93 6.63 -5.07 14.62
CA ILE A 93 6.92 -4.94 16.05
C ILE A 93 7.43 -3.55 16.46
N GLU A 94 8.26 -2.90 15.64
CA GLU A 94 8.77 -1.54 15.91
C GLU A 94 7.61 -0.53 15.91
N LEU A 95 6.80 -0.49 14.84
CA LEU A 95 5.60 0.35 14.77
C LEU A 95 4.66 0.11 15.95
N ARG A 96 4.37 -1.16 16.26
CA ARG A 96 3.49 -1.52 17.38
C ARG A 96 4.04 -1.03 18.72
N THR A 97 5.35 -1.12 18.92
CA THR A 97 6.02 -0.66 20.14
C THR A 97 5.95 0.86 20.26
N THR A 98 6.35 1.59 19.20
CA THR A 98 6.32 3.06 19.17
C THR A 98 4.92 3.60 19.50
N LEU A 99 3.88 3.07 18.85
CA LEU A 99 2.51 3.54 19.06
C LEU A 99 1.96 3.15 20.44
N ASN A 100 2.34 1.99 20.97
CA ASN A 100 1.94 1.55 22.29
C ASN A 100 2.52 2.44 23.40
N GLU A 101 3.77 2.87 23.25
CA GLU A 101 4.42 3.83 24.14
C GLU A 101 3.74 5.21 24.11
N MET A 102 3.13 5.58 22.97
CA MET A 102 2.29 6.78 22.83
C MET A 102 0.87 6.63 23.39
N GLY A 103 0.51 5.48 23.97
CA GLY A 103 -0.82 5.27 24.58
C GLY A 103 -1.89 4.78 23.62
N ILE A 104 -1.49 4.26 22.46
CA ILE A 104 -2.41 3.70 21.47
C ILE A 104 -2.44 2.18 21.62
N ALA A 105 -3.63 1.61 21.78
CA ALA A 105 -3.83 0.17 21.70
C ALA A 105 -3.66 -0.30 20.26
N ILE A 106 -2.99 -1.42 20.02
CA ILE A 106 -2.75 -1.92 18.65
C ILE A 106 -3.43 -3.25 18.45
N TYR A 107 -4.19 -3.38 17.37
CA TYR A 107 -4.79 -4.63 16.96
C TYR A 107 -4.30 -5.05 15.57
N ALA A 108 -3.89 -6.31 15.46
CA ALA A 108 -3.55 -6.95 14.20
C ALA A 108 -4.10 -8.37 14.20
N TYR A 109 -4.44 -8.91 13.04
CA TYR A 109 -4.98 -10.26 12.96
C TYR A 109 -4.47 -11.01 11.73
N ASP A 110 -4.51 -12.34 11.80
CA ASP A 110 -4.15 -13.20 10.70
C ASP A 110 -5.33 -13.39 9.74
N LYS A 111 -5.09 -13.27 8.43
CA LYS A 111 -6.09 -13.57 7.39
C LYS A 111 -6.55 -15.03 7.46
N ALA A 112 -7.65 -15.35 6.77
CA ALA A 112 -8.13 -16.72 6.66
C ALA A 112 -7.00 -17.68 6.21
N GLY A 113 -6.91 -18.84 6.86
CA GLY A 113 -5.88 -19.86 6.61
C GLY A 113 -4.43 -19.41 6.85
N CYS A 114 -4.22 -18.30 7.55
CA CYS A 114 -2.90 -17.81 7.96
C CYS A 114 -2.74 -17.88 9.48
N GLY A 115 -1.50 -18.01 9.96
CA GLY A 115 -1.20 -18.11 11.40
C GLY A 115 -2.12 -19.11 12.12
N ASN A 116 -2.91 -18.60 13.07
CA ASN A 116 -3.88 -19.39 13.84
C ASN A 116 -5.34 -19.19 13.40
N SER A 117 -5.59 -18.46 12.31
CA SER A 117 -6.93 -18.23 11.76
C SER A 117 -7.42 -19.44 10.95
N GLU A 118 -8.73 -19.67 11.01
CA GLU A 118 -9.39 -20.77 10.31
C GLU A 118 -9.52 -20.53 8.80
N GLY A 119 -9.87 -21.58 8.05
CA GLY A 119 -10.15 -21.52 6.62
C GLY A 119 -8.92 -21.73 5.74
N THR A 120 -8.96 -21.15 4.54
CA THR A 120 -7.91 -21.26 3.53
C THR A 120 -7.57 -19.86 3.04
N TYR A 121 -6.28 -19.59 2.87
CA TYR A 121 -5.82 -18.34 2.29
C TYR A 121 -6.21 -18.27 0.81
N ASP A 122 -6.99 -17.26 0.47
CA ASP A 122 -7.33 -16.92 -0.90
C ASP A 122 -6.52 -15.70 -1.34
N HIS A 123 -5.76 -15.86 -2.42
CA HIS A 123 -4.96 -14.77 -2.99
C HIS A 123 -5.81 -13.79 -3.82
N ASN A 124 -6.99 -14.23 -4.26
CA ASN A 124 -7.93 -13.46 -5.08
C ASN A 124 -9.13 -12.92 -4.29
N GLN A 125 -9.10 -12.99 -2.94
CA GLN A 125 -10.14 -12.37 -2.13
C GLN A 125 -10.33 -10.91 -2.58
N THR A 126 -11.58 -10.47 -2.71
CA THR A 126 -11.90 -9.10 -3.15
C THR A 126 -11.52 -8.08 -2.07
N VAL A 127 -11.35 -6.81 -2.45
CA VAL A 127 -11.07 -5.75 -1.48
C VAL A 127 -12.32 -5.42 -0.65
N GLU A 128 -13.51 -5.64 -1.23
CA GLU A 128 -14.81 -5.54 -0.57
C GLU A 128 -14.96 -6.56 0.55
N ASP A 129 -14.66 -7.84 0.31
CA ASP A 129 -14.71 -8.88 1.34
C ASP A 129 -13.68 -8.62 2.45
N SER A 130 -12.47 -8.17 2.08
CA SER A 130 -11.48 -7.73 3.07
C SER A 130 -11.99 -6.54 3.89
N SER A 131 -12.77 -5.63 3.31
CA SER A 131 -13.36 -4.49 4.05
C SER A 131 -14.39 -4.96 5.08
N GLU A 132 -15.24 -5.93 4.72
CA GLU A 132 -16.23 -6.54 5.62
C GLU A 132 -15.57 -7.30 6.77
N GLU A 133 -14.46 -7.98 6.50
CA GLU A 133 -13.66 -8.66 7.51
C GLU A 133 -13.13 -7.68 8.58
N ILE A 134 -12.63 -6.52 8.16
CA ILE A 134 -12.14 -5.46 9.07
C ILE A 134 -13.30 -4.84 9.85
N LEU A 135 -14.46 -4.60 9.22
CA LEU A 135 -15.66 -4.11 9.89
C LEU A 135 -16.14 -5.08 10.99
N ALA A 136 -16.08 -6.39 10.75
CA ALA A 136 -16.39 -7.39 11.76
C ALA A 136 -15.41 -7.33 12.95
N ALA A 137 -14.12 -7.12 12.69
CA ALA A 137 -13.13 -6.91 13.75
C ALA A 137 -13.41 -5.64 14.57
N ILE A 138 -13.69 -4.51 13.91
CA ILE A 138 -14.07 -3.23 14.54
C ILE A 138 -15.29 -3.42 15.45
N GLN A 139 -16.35 -4.06 14.95
CA GLN A 139 -17.57 -4.32 15.72
C GLN A 139 -17.28 -5.17 16.96
N GLN A 140 -16.44 -6.20 16.84
CA GLN A 140 -16.08 -7.05 17.97
C GLN A 140 -15.25 -6.30 19.02
N LEU A 141 -14.28 -5.48 18.60
CA LEU A 141 -13.48 -4.62 19.49
C LEU A 141 -14.37 -3.66 20.29
N LYS A 142 -15.27 -2.94 19.60
CA LYS A 142 -16.27 -2.03 20.21
C LYS A 142 -17.20 -2.78 21.15
N LYS A 143 -17.77 -3.92 20.73
CA LYS A 143 -18.68 -4.75 21.55
C LYS A 143 -18.02 -5.26 22.83
N LYS A 144 -16.74 -5.62 22.77
CA LYS A 144 -15.95 -6.07 23.92
C LYS A 144 -15.42 -4.92 24.77
N LYS A 145 -15.70 -3.67 24.39
CA LYS A 145 -15.23 -2.45 25.06
C LYS A 145 -13.73 -2.50 25.28
N VAL A 146 -12.99 -2.89 24.25
CA VAL A 146 -11.53 -2.89 24.31
C VAL A 146 -11.07 -1.44 24.57
N PRO A 147 -10.13 -1.20 25.50
CA PRO A 147 -9.59 0.14 25.71
C PRO A 147 -9.14 0.79 24.39
N GLY A 148 -9.46 2.07 24.20
CA GLY A 148 -9.22 2.81 22.95
C GLY A 148 -10.26 2.59 21.84
N SER A 149 -11.11 1.55 21.88
CA SER A 149 -12.04 1.23 20.77
C SER A 149 -13.18 2.24 20.52
N ASN A 150 -13.28 3.30 21.32
CA ASN A 150 -14.16 4.44 21.04
C ASN A 150 -13.59 5.39 19.98
N THR A 151 -12.26 5.38 19.80
CA THR A 151 -11.53 6.17 18.81
C THR A 151 -10.66 5.20 18.03
N ILE A 152 -11.11 4.78 16.85
CA ILE A 152 -10.39 3.78 16.04
C ILE A 152 -9.72 4.46 14.86
N GLY A 153 -8.41 4.26 14.73
CA GLY A 153 -7.66 4.59 13.53
C GLY A 153 -7.24 3.35 12.74
N LEU A 154 -6.94 3.53 11.46
CA LEU A 154 -6.50 2.46 10.57
C LEU A 154 -5.13 2.78 10.01
N TRP A 155 -4.18 1.86 10.14
CA TRP A 155 -2.93 1.88 9.38
C TRP A 155 -2.99 0.78 8.35
N GLY A 156 -2.58 1.04 7.12
CA GLY A 156 -2.59 0.01 6.08
C GLY A 156 -1.50 0.21 5.05
N ILE A 157 -0.95 -0.92 4.57
CA ILE A 157 0.08 -0.93 3.54
C ILE A 157 -0.43 -1.49 2.21
N SER A 158 0.02 -0.90 1.09
CA SER A 158 -0.15 -1.47 -0.26
C SER A 158 -1.64 -1.68 -0.59
N ARG A 159 -2.06 -2.93 -0.86
CA ARG A 159 -3.46 -3.34 -1.07
C ARG A 159 -4.45 -2.74 -0.05
N ALA A 160 -4.03 -2.47 1.18
CA ALA A 160 -4.88 -1.82 2.18
C ALA A 160 -5.35 -0.41 1.78
N GLY A 161 -4.65 0.26 0.85
CA GLY A 161 -5.05 1.53 0.26
C GLY A 161 -6.38 1.48 -0.49
N TRP A 162 -6.77 0.32 -1.04
CA TRP A 162 -8.11 0.10 -1.58
C TRP A 162 -9.13 -0.27 -0.50
N ILE A 163 -8.71 -1.07 0.46
CA ILE A 163 -9.59 -1.67 1.48
C ILE A 163 -10.08 -0.62 2.47
N ILE A 164 -9.18 0.21 3.00
CA ILE A 164 -9.50 1.14 4.09
C ILE A 164 -10.56 2.19 3.67
N PRO A 165 -10.50 2.82 2.49
CA PRO A 165 -11.55 3.71 2.03
C PRO A 165 -12.94 3.04 1.98
N LEU A 166 -13.01 1.75 1.63
CA LEU A 166 -14.26 0.98 1.65
C LEU A 166 -14.77 0.73 3.08
N VAL A 167 -13.86 0.53 4.04
CA VAL A 167 -14.20 0.44 5.47
C VAL A 167 -14.77 1.77 5.95
N ILE A 168 -14.06 2.89 5.70
CA ILE A 168 -14.46 4.22 6.16
C ILE A 168 -15.81 4.63 5.57
N LYS A 169 -16.03 4.35 4.28
CA LYS A 169 -17.34 4.57 3.62
C LYS A 169 -18.51 3.89 4.35
N LYS A 170 -18.28 2.76 5.02
CA LYS A 170 -19.30 2.00 5.77
C LYS A 170 -19.33 2.32 7.27
N ASP A 171 -18.20 2.71 7.86
CA ASP A 171 -18.10 3.15 9.26
C ASP A 171 -17.42 4.53 9.32
N GLN A 172 -18.25 5.59 9.31
CA GLN A 172 -17.81 6.99 9.39
C GLN A 172 -17.25 7.37 10.79
N SER A 173 -17.23 6.45 11.75
CA SER A 173 -16.61 6.71 13.07
C SER A 173 -15.10 6.43 13.12
N ILE A 174 -14.49 6.00 12.01
CA ILE A 174 -13.03 5.89 11.92
C ILE A 174 -12.42 7.28 12.06
N ALA A 175 -11.54 7.43 13.05
CA ALA A 175 -11.03 8.72 13.50
C ALA A 175 -9.83 9.23 12.69
N TYR A 176 -9.06 8.34 12.07
CA TYR A 176 -7.90 8.69 11.25
C TYR A 176 -7.39 7.51 10.40
N TRP A 177 -6.66 7.83 9.34
CA TRP A 177 -6.07 6.83 8.44
C TRP A 177 -4.59 7.12 8.14
N ILE A 178 -3.75 6.11 8.29
CA ILE A 178 -2.36 6.11 7.80
C ILE A 178 -2.26 5.15 6.60
N SER A 179 -2.08 5.71 5.41
CA SER A 179 -1.92 5.01 4.14
C SER A 179 -0.43 4.87 3.81
N VAL A 180 0.12 3.66 3.87
CA VAL A 180 1.52 3.39 3.50
C VAL A 180 1.57 2.73 2.13
N SER A 181 2.17 3.40 1.15
CA SER A 181 2.25 2.89 -0.24
C SER A 181 0.89 2.45 -0.78
N GLY A 182 -0.18 3.18 -0.44
CA GLY A 182 -1.52 2.90 -0.96
C GLY A 182 -1.61 3.32 -2.44
N PRO A 183 -2.14 2.49 -3.34
CA PRO A 183 -2.24 2.80 -4.78
C PRO A 183 -3.45 3.68 -5.13
N ASN A 184 -3.51 4.13 -6.38
CA ASN A 184 -4.71 4.69 -7.01
C ASN A 184 -5.79 3.59 -7.23
N HIS A 185 -6.83 3.86 -8.02
CA HIS A 185 -7.94 2.93 -8.27
C HIS A 185 -7.61 1.70 -9.15
N LEU A 186 -6.49 1.71 -9.88
CA LEU A 186 -6.13 0.69 -10.86
C LEU A 186 -5.21 -0.37 -10.27
N SER A 187 -5.21 -1.56 -10.87
CA SER A 187 -4.20 -2.57 -10.57
C SER A 187 -2.79 -2.00 -10.76
N ASN A 188 -1.97 -2.07 -9.72
CA ASN A 188 -0.60 -1.54 -9.74
C ASN A 188 0.38 -2.45 -10.50
N MET A 189 -0.09 -3.55 -11.09
CA MET A 189 0.73 -4.53 -11.81
C MET A 189 1.50 -3.93 -12.98
N LYS A 190 0.88 -3.06 -13.79
CA LYS A 190 1.59 -2.43 -14.92
C LYS A 190 2.77 -1.58 -14.43
N TYR A 191 2.56 -0.78 -13.39
CA TYR A 191 3.62 0.05 -12.81
C TYR A 191 4.73 -0.84 -12.23
N LEU A 192 4.35 -1.87 -11.45
CA LEU A 192 5.28 -2.85 -10.91
C LEU A 192 6.17 -3.46 -12.00
N LEU A 193 5.55 -3.95 -13.08
CA LEU A 193 6.27 -4.60 -14.17
C LEU A 193 7.22 -3.63 -14.89
N THR A 194 6.70 -2.50 -15.34
CA THR A 194 7.48 -1.52 -16.12
C THR A 194 8.63 -0.93 -15.33
N THR A 195 8.42 -0.55 -14.06
CA THR A 195 9.47 0.02 -13.22
C THR A 195 10.57 -1.00 -12.92
N ASN A 196 10.22 -2.26 -12.65
CA ASN A 196 11.23 -3.29 -12.37
C ASN A 196 12.01 -3.73 -13.62
N TRP A 197 11.38 -3.77 -14.78
CA TRP A 197 12.09 -4.00 -16.04
C TRP A 197 13.11 -2.88 -16.35
N ARG A 198 12.78 -1.62 -16.04
CA ARG A 198 13.75 -0.50 -16.12
C ARG A 198 14.90 -0.69 -15.14
N ILE A 199 14.62 -1.08 -13.89
CA ILE A 199 15.65 -1.36 -12.88
C ILE A 199 16.59 -2.49 -13.35
N GLN A 200 16.08 -3.47 -14.10
CA GLN A 200 16.88 -4.55 -14.69
C GLN A 200 17.65 -4.13 -15.95
N GLY A 201 17.50 -2.88 -16.41
CA GLY A 201 18.22 -2.33 -17.55
C GLY A 201 17.64 -2.67 -18.92
N LYS A 202 16.39 -3.14 -19.00
CA LYS A 202 15.70 -3.31 -20.28
C LYS A 202 15.45 -1.96 -20.94
N SER A 203 15.56 -1.91 -22.26
CA SER A 203 15.24 -0.71 -23.05
C SER A 203 13.73 -0.46 -23.10
N GLU A 204 13.32 0.78 -23.38
CA GLU A 204 11.90 1.12 -23.51
C GLU A 204 11.20 0.31 -24.62
N THR A 205 11.89 -0.03 -25.72
CA THR A 205 11.33 -0.88 -26.79
C THR A 205 11.07 -2.32 -26.31
N GLU A 206 11.96 -2.89 -25.49
CA GLU A 206 11.73 -4.20 -24.88
C GLU A 206 10.56 -4.13 -23.89
N ILE A 207 10.48 -3.07 -23.08
CA ILE A 207 9.39 -2.86 -22.12
C ILE A 207 8.05 -2.71 -22.85
N GLU A 208 7.97 -1.92 -23.91
CA GLU A 208 6.77 -1.76 -24.74
C GLU A 208 6.29 -3.11 -25.31
N THR A 209 7.22 -3.95 -25.75
CA THR A 209 6.93 -5.30 -26.23
C THR A 209 6.33 -6.16 -25.10
N LEU A 210 6.98 -6.20 -23.93
CA LEU A 210 6.52 -7.00 -22.79
C LEU A 210 5.18 -6.51 -22.23
N VAL A 211 4.94 -5.19 -22.19
CA VAL A 211 3.65 -4.61 -21.78
C VAL A 211 2.55 -4.98 -22.76
N THR A 212 2.84 -4.91 -24.07
CA THR A 212 1.87 -5.29 -25.11
C THR A 212 1.47 -6.76 -24.97
N GLU A 213 2.44 -7.65 -24.81
CA GLU A 213 2.19 -9.06 -24.58
C GLU A 213 1.44 -9.32 -23.27
N TRP A 214 1.79 -8.62 -22.18
CA TRP A 214 1.08 -8.73 -20.91
C TRP A 214 -0.40 -8.37 -21.04
N LYS A 215 -0.72 -7.26 -21.73
CA LYS A 215 -2.11 -6.85 -22.00
C LYS A 215 -2.84 -7.87 -22.87
N ASN A 216 -2.24 -8.30 -23.97
CA ASN A 216 -2.83 -9.28 -24.88
C ASN A 216 -3.10 -10.61 -24.18
N GLY A 217 -2.13 -11.10 -23.39
CA GLY A 217 -2.28 -12.33 -22.62
C GLY A 217 -3.41 -12.25 -21.60
N PHE A 218 -3.54 -11.13 -20.89
CA PHE A 218 -4.64 -10.88 -19.96
C PHE A 218 -6.00 -10.81 -20.69
N ASP A 219 -6.08 -10.13 -21.83
CA ASP A 219 -7.30 -10.04 -22.63
C ASP A 219 -7.74 -11.42 -23.17
N ILE A 220 -6.82 -12.21 -23.72
CA ILE A 220 -7.10 -13.60 -24.15
C ILE A 220 -7.65 -14.40 -22.98
N GLN A 221 -7.00 -14.31 -21.83
CA GLN A 221 -7.38 -15.08 -20.67
C GLN A 221 -8.77 -14.70 -20.15
N ARG A 222 -9.05 -13.41 -19.92
CA ARG A 222 -10.33 -12.94 -19.38
C ARG A 222 -11.51 -13.12 -20.34
N THR A 223 -11.25 -13.23 -21.65
CA THR A 223 -12.29 -13.40 -22.68
C THR A 223 -12.54 -14.87 -23.05
N GLY A 224 -11.89 -15.82 -22.37
CA GLY A 224 -12.11 -17.25 -22.59
C GLY A 224 -11.28 -17.86 -23.72
N GLY A 225 -10.20 -17.22 -24.14
CA GLY A 225 -9.28 -17.76 -25.14
C GLY A 225 -8.46 -18.95 -24.61
N SER A 226 -7.87 -19.71 -25.52
CA SER A 226 -7.09 -20.91 -25.21
C SER A 226 -5.70 -20.58 -24.65
N TYR A 227 -5.10 -21.57 -23.96
CA TYR A 227 -3.72 -21.46 -23.52
C TYR A 227 -2.73 -21.36 -24.69
N ASP A 228 -2.99 -22.02 -25.82
CA ASP A 228 -2.16 -21.93 -27.02
C ASP A 228 -2.18 -20.52 -27.65
N GLU A 229 -3.33 -19.85 -27.65
CA GLU A 229 -3.44 -18.44 -28.06
C GLU A 229 -2.65 -17.54 -27.12
N TYR A 230 -2.75 -17.77 -25.80
CA TYR A 230 -1.98 -17.03 -24.79
C TYR A 230 -0.47 -17.19 -25.01
N VAL A 231 0.02 -18.42 -25.20
CA VAL A 231 1.46 -18.69 -25.43
C VAL A 231 1.93 -18.02 -26.71
N SER A 232 1.13 -18.12 -27.78
CA SER A 232 1.45 -17.50 -29.08
C SER A 232 1.50 -15.97 -29.02
N ALA A 233 0.67 -15.37 -28.16
CA ALA A 233 0.60 -13.92 -27.96
C ALA A 233 1.60 -13.38 -26.93
N THR A 234 2.32 -14.25 -26.21
CA THR A 234 3.24 -13.86 -25.12
C THR A 234 4.64 -14.46 -25.22
N PRO A 235 5.28 -14.55 -26.41
CA PRO A 235 6.55 -15.24 -26.57
C PRO A 235 7.71 -14.62 -25.78
N ASN A 236 7.75 -13.29 -25.63
CA ASN A 236 8.80 -12.62 -24.86
C ASN A 236 8.48 -12.61 -23.36
N LEU A 237 7.23 -12.28 -23.01
CA LEU A 237 6.76 -12.23 -21.64
C LEU A 237 6.88 -13.60 -20.97
N SER A 238 6.43 -14.68 -21.62
CA SER A 238 6.49 -16.01 -21.02
C SER A 238 7.93 -16.51 -20.76
N ASN A 239 8.93 -15.93 -21.43
CA ASN A 239 10.35 -16.21 -21.22
C ASN A 239 11.08 -15.17 -20.35
N ASP A 240 10.38 -14.15 -19.84
CA ASP A 240 10.98 -13.11 -19.03
C ASP A 240 11.23 -13.57 -17.58
N ASP A 241 12.47 -13.50 -17.11
CA ASP A 241 12.83 -13.98 -15.78
C ASP A 241 12.07 -13.23 -14.66
N PHE A 242 11.80 -11.95 -14.85
CA PHE A 242 11.11 -11.16 -13.84
C PHE A 242 9.64 -11.56 -13.70
N ILE A 243 8.92 -11.77 -14.81
CA ILE A 243 7.52 -12.21 -14.72
C ILE A 243 7.41 -13.57 -14.04
N GLN A 244 8.40 -14.45 -14.23
CA GLN A 244 8.44 -15.76 -13.56
C GLN A 244 8.58 -15.59 -12.04
N VAL A 245 9.40 -14.64 -11.58
CA VAL A 245 9.50 -14.31 -10.15
C VAL A 245 8.18 -13.76 -9.62
N VAL A 246 7.58 -12.79 -10.31
CA VAL A 246 6.30 -12.17 -9.91
C VAL A 246 5.18 -13.21 -9.82
N ARG A 247 5.15 -14.19 -10.72
CA ARG A 247 4.16 -15.31 -10.74
C ARG A 247 4.50 -16.46 -9.79
N GLY A 248 5.65 -16.42 -9.12
CA GLY A 248 6.12 -17.53 -8.29
C GLY A 248 6.32 -18.83 -9.08
N GLY A 249 6.92 -18.72 -10.27
CA GLY A 249 7.25 -19.81 -11.18
C GLY A 249 6.44 -19.84 -12.47
N ALA A 250 6.65 -20.91 -13.24
CA ALA A 250 6.06 -21.13 -14.57
C ALA A 250 4.53 -20.90 -14.58
N TYR A 251 4.06 -20.25 -15.65
CA TYR A 251 2.64 -20.05 -15.88
C TYR A 251 2.09 -21.20 -16.72
N THR A 252 1.83 -22.32 -16.06
CA THR A 252 1.33 -23.56 -16.70
C THR A 252 -0.09 -23.40 -17.23
N GLU A 253 -0.51 -24.30 -18.13
CA GLU A 253 -1.89 -24.38 -18.61
C GLU A 253 -2.89 -24.50 -17.44
N GLU A 254 -2.58 -25.31 -16.43
CA GLU A 254 -3.41 -25.43 -15.21
C GLU A 254 -3.58 -24.08 -14.49
N ARG A 255 -2.49 -23.33 -14.30
CA ARG A 255 -2.54 -21.99 -13.68
C ARG A 255 -3.33 -21.00 -14.53
N PHE A 256 -3.16 -21.07 -15.85
CA PHE A 256 -3.92 -20.26 -16.80
C PHE A 256 -5.42 -20.56 -16.72
N LEU A 257 -5.82 -21.84 -16.78
CA LEU A 257 -7.23 -22.24 -16.75
C LEU A 257 -7.88 -21.91 -15.40
N ASN A 258 -7.17 -22.12 -14.29
CA ASN A 258 -7.69 -21.78 -12.95
C ASN A 258 -7.95 -20.28 -12.82
N TYR A 259 -7.03 -19.42 -13.28
CA TYR A 259 -7.23 -17.97 -13.20
C TYR A 259 -8.23 -17.47 -14.26
N GLN A 260 -8.30 -18.10 -15.44
CA GLN A 260 -9.34 -17.82 -16.44
C GLN A 260 -10.73 -18.10 -15.87
N GLN A 261 -10.92 -19.23 -15.18
CA GLN A 261 -12.19 -19.53 -14.53
C GLN A 261 -12.59 -18.42 -13.56
N TYR A 262 -11.65 -17.98 -12.70
CA TYR A 262 -11.88 -16.85 -11.79
C TYR A 262 -12.29 -15.58 -12.56
N LEU A 263 -11.57 -15.22 -13.62
CA LEU A 263 -11.85 -14.02 -14.42
C LEU A 263 -13.22 -14.08 -15.12
N LEU A 264 -13.63 -15.24 -15.61
CA LEU A 264 -14.93 -15.43 -16.25
C LEU A 264 -16.09 -15.35 -15.24
N GLU A 265 -15.87 -15.83 -14.01
CA GLU A 265 -16.85 -15.75 -12.92
C GLU A 265 -17.01 -14.34 -12.35
N HIS A 266 -15.92 -13.57 -12.25
CA HIS A 266 -15.91 -12.26 -11.60
C HIS A 266 -16.01 -11.08 -12.58
N GLN A 267 -15.59 -11.26 -13.83
CA GLN A 267 -15.66 -10.25 -14.90
C GLN A 267 -15.08 -8.89 -14.49
N PRO A 268 -13.75 -8.77 -14.32
CA PRO A 268 -13.14 -7.53 -13.84
C PRO A 268 -13.47 -6.34 -14.74
N GLU A 269 -13.70 -5.19 -14.13
CA GLU A 269 -13.84 -3.92 -14.83
C GLU A 269 -12.48 -3.50 -15.40
N ILE A 270 -12.46 -3.07 -16.67
CA ILE A 270 -11.25 -2.64 -17.35
C ILE A 270 -11.38 -1.17 -17.67
N ASP A 271 -10.38 -0.39 -17.25
CA ASP A 271 -10.29 1.02 -17.62
C ASP A 271 -10.05 1.14 -19.14
N PRO A 272 -10.95 1.79 -19.90
CA PRO A 272 -10.90 1.79 -21.36
C PRO A 272 -9.70 2.55 -21.93
N GLU A 273 -9.11 3.47 -21.17
CA GLU A 273 -7.95 4.26 -21.61
C GLU A 273 -6.64 3.49 -21.43
N SER A 274 -6.40 2.98 -20.22
CA SER A 274 -5.15 2.29 -19.88
C SER A 274 -5.18 0.81 -20.25
N GLY A 275 -6.36 0.19 -20.32
CA GLY A 275 -6.55 -1.26 -20.44
C GLY A 275 -6.11 -2.03 -19.20
N ILE A 276 -6.14 -1.40 -18.03
CA ILE A 276 -5.77 -1.99 -16.74
C ILE A 276 -7.06 -2.30 -15.96
N GLU A 277 -7.03 -3.37 -15.18
CA GLU A 277 -8.10 -3.71 -14.25
C GLU A 277 -8.35 -2.58 -13.23
N VAL A 278 -9.61 -2.20 -13.08
CA VAL A 278 -10.10 -1.31 -12.04
C VAL A 278 -10.35 -2.15 -10.78
N ILE A 279 -9.63 -1.84 -9.69
CA ILE A 279 -9.75 -2.59 -8.44
C ILE A 279 -10.90 -2.05 -7.58
N VAL A 280 -11.11 -0.72 -7.60
CA VAL A 280 -12.24 -0.09 -6.94
C VAL A 280 -12.90 0.89 -7.89
N SER A 281 -14.11 0.57 -8.35
CA SER A 281 -14.92 1.45 -9.20
C SER A 281 -15.27 2.74 -8.47
N ASP A 282 -15.28 3.87 -9.19
CA ASP A 282 -15.56 5.19 -8.63
C ASP A 282 -14.72 5.53 -7.38
N PHE A 283 -13.43 5.16 -7.38
CA PHE A 283 -12.56 5.31 -6.22
C PHE A 283 -12.48 6.76 -5.70
N GLU A 284 -12.48 7.77 -6.58
CA GLU A 284 -12.56 9.17 -6.13
C GLU A 284 -13.82 9.43 -5.29
N ALA A 285 -14.98 8.88 -5.68
CA ALA A 285 -16.20 9.00 -4.90
C ALA A 285 -16.11 8.21 -3.57
N VAL A 286 -15.43 7.06 -3.56
CA VAL A 286 -15.15 6.32 -2.31
C VAL A 286 -14.26 7.15 -1.39
N LEU A 287 -13.17 7.72 -1.90
CA LEU A 287 -12.25 8.56 -1.13
C LEU A 287 -12.97 9.82 -0.59
N ASN A 288 -13.93 10.40 -1.31
CA ASN A 288 -14.73 11.52 -0.81
C ASN A 288 -15.58 11.21 0.44
N HIS A 289 -15.70 9.93 0.86
CA HIS A 289 -16.31 9.57 2.15
C HIS A 289 -15.31 9.55 3.32
N VAL A 290 -14.04 9.86 3.07
CA VAL A 290 -13.00 9.90 4.10
C VAL A 290 -12.88 11.34 4.61
N ASP A 291 -13.65 11.64 5.65
CA ASP A 291 -13.64 12.95 6.31
C ASP A 291 -12.60 13.07 7.42
N CYS A 292 -12.01 11.96 7.85
CA CYS A 292 -10.99 11.94 8.89
C CYS A 292 -9.61 12.38 8.38
N PRO A 293 -8.70 12.84 9.26
CA PRO A 293 -7.31 13.11 8.88
C PRO A 293 -6.61 11.89 8.24
N VAL A 294 -5.83 12.14 7.20
CA VAL A 294 -5.09 11.12 6.44
C VAL A 294 -3.60 11.46 6.40
N LEU A 295 -2.77 10.49 6.79
CA LEU A 295 -1.33 10.50 6.54
C LEU A 295 -1.00 9.52 5.41
N ALA A 296 -0.52 10.02 4.28
CA ALA A 296 -0.05 9.19 3.17
C ALA A 296 1.48 9.16 3.15
N ILE A 297 2.06 7.96 3.31
CA ILE A 297 3.50 7.74 3.35
C ILE A 297 3.90 6.90 2.14
N PHE A 298 4.92 7.35 1.41
CA PHE A 298 5.46 6.65 0.26
C PHE A 298 6.98 6.54 0.35
N GLY A 299 7.54 5.51 -0.29
CA GLY A 299 8.97 5.44 -0.53
C GLY A 299 9.30 6.12 -1.85
N GLU A 300 10.34 6.94 -1.89
CA GLU A 300 10.81 7.58 -3.13
C GLU A 300 11.16 6.56 -4.23
N LYS A 301 11.70 5.39 -3.82
CA LYS A 301 12.07 4.29 -4.71
C LYS A 301 11.03 3.17 -4.72
N ASP A 302 9.77 3.48 -4.40
CA ASP A 302 8.71 2.50 -4.49
C ASP A 302 8.51 2.03 -5.95
N SER A 303 8.90 0.79 -6.22
CA SER A 303 8.77 0.18 -7.55
C SER A 303 7.42 -0.50 -7.79
N GLN A 304 6.52 -0.49 -6.81
CA GLN A 304 5.21 -1.16 -6.87
C GLN A 304 4.05 -0.17 -6.90
N VAL A 305 4.21 1.04 -6.35
CA VAL A 305 3.19 2.09 -6.37
C VAL A 305 3.79 3.40 -6.85
N ASP A 306 3.12 4.05 -7.81
CA ASP A 306 3.47 5.39 -8.25
C ASP A 306 3.06 6.40 -7.17
N CYS A 307 4.07 6.88 -6.43
CA CYS A 307 3.86 7.84 -5.36
C CYS A 307 3.43 9.21 -5.87
N GLN A 308 3.83 9.62 -7.08
CA GLN A 308 3.45 10.91 -7.65
C GLN A 308 2.01 10.89 -8.12
N GLU A 309 1.62 9.82 -8.81
CA GLU A 309 0.24 9.63 -9.26
C GLU A 309 -0.72 9.57 -8.07
N THR A 310 -0.42 8.72 -7.08
CA THR A 310 -1.31 8.52 -5.93
C THR A 310 -1.35 9.77 -5.04
N SER A 311 -0.21 10.43 -4.78
CA SER A 311 -0.21 11.66 -3.99
C SER A 311 -0.97 12.78 -4.70
N SER A 312 -0.93 12.86 -6.03
CA SER A 312 -1.72 13.84 -6.79
C SER A 312 -3.23 13.59 -6.63
N LEU A 313 -3.66 12.32 -6.72
CA LEU A 313 -5.03 11.92 -6.46
C LEU A 313 -5.47 12.28 -5.03
N TYR A 314 -4.67 11.92 -4.03
CA TYR A 314 -5.01 12.19 -2.63
C TYR A 314 -5.07 13.68 -2.34
N ASN A 315 -4.14 14.49 -2.87
CA ASN A 315 -4.18 15.95 -2.72
C ASN A 315 -5.45 16.56 -3.31
N LYS A 316 -5.89 16.06 -4.48
CA LYS A 316 -7.14 16.50 -5.11
C LYS A 316 -8.37 16.23 -4.24
N VAL A 317 -8.42 15.07 -3.58
CA VAL A 317 -9.60 14.62 -2.81
C VAL A 317 -9.60 15.17 -1.39
N PHE A 318 -8.53 14.94 -0.63
CA PHE A 318 -8.50 15.17 0.83
C PHE A 318 -8.10 16.58 1.26
N LYS A 319 -7.40 17.33 0.40
CA LYS A 319 -7.04 18.73 0.64
C LYS A 319 -6.42 18.94 2.03
N GLU A 320 -7.03 19.76 2.89
CA GLU A 320 -6.54 20.10 4.24
C GLU A 320 -6.46 18.92 5.23
N ASN A 321 -7.18 17.83 4.95
CA ASN A 321 -7.16 16.62 5.76
C ASN A 321 -5.95 15.73 5.45
N LEU A 322 -5.17 16.04 4.41
CA LEU A 322 -4.03 15.24 3.99
C LEU A 322 -2.70 15.79 4.50
N THR A 323 -1.88 14.88 5.04
CA THR A 323 -0.44 15.03 5.15
C THR A 323 0.23 13.99 4.24
N VAL A 324 1.17 14.42 3.39
CA VAL A 324 1.96 13.52 2.54
C VAL A 324 3.41 13.51 3.01
N ALA A 325 3.99 12.31 3.16
CA ALA A 325 5.40 12.09 3.41
C ALA A 325 5.98 11.17 2.32
N VAL A 326 7.04 11.61 1.64
CA VAL A 326 7.80 10.79 0.71
C VAL A 326 9.18 10.59 1.30
N LEU A 327 9.50 9.35 1.68
CA LEU A 327 10.73 9.00 2.36
C LEU A 327 11.85 8.74 1.34
N PRO A 328 12.98 9.46 1.40
CA PRO A 328 14.04 9.33 0.42
C PRO A 328 14.73 7.98 0.53
N ASN A 329 15.17 7.41 -0.60
CA ASN A 329 15.85 6.10 -0.67
C ASN A 329 15.06 4.90 -0.10
N CYS A 330 13.74 5.01 0.00
CA CYS A 330 12.87 4.00 0.58
C CYS A 330 12.11 3.21 -0.48
N ASN A 331 12.00 1.90 -0.28
CA ASN A 331 11.21 1.02 -1.14
C ASN A 331 9.74 0.95 -0.70
N HIS A 332 8.96 0.11 -1.38
CA HIS A 332 7.54 -0.14 -1.11
C HIS A 332 7.20 -0.49 0.35
N HIS A 333 8.13 -1.12 1.07
CA HIS A 333 7.95 -1.58 2.44
C HIS A 333 8.49 -0.59 3.48
N MET A 334 8.81 0.65 3.08
CA MET A 334 9.45 1.67 3.92
C MET A 334 10.79 1.17 4.49
N GLN A 335 11.56 0.47 3.68
CA GLN A 335 12.91 0.03 4.02
C GLN A 335 13.95 0.74 3.15
N VAL A 336 15.10 1.05 3.75
CA VAL A 336 16.23 1.65 3.03
C VAL A 336 16.71 0.68 1.95
N CYS A 337 16.84 1.16 0.71
CA CYS A 337 17.10 0.33 -0.46
C CYS A 337 18.09 0.97 -1.45
N GLU A 338 18.67 0.15 -2.34
CA GLU A 338 19.58 0.65 -3.38
C GLU A 338 18.81 1.20 -4.59
N THR A 339 17.91 0.38 -5.13
CA THR A 339 17.07 0.64 -6.31
C THR A 339 15.59 0.61 -5.98
N GLY A 340 15.18 -0.11 -4.93
CA GLY A 340 13.79 -0.32 -4.56
C GLY A 340 13.07 -1.39 -5.39
N GLY A 341 13.81 -2.13 -6.22
CA GLY A 341 13.27 -3.22 -7.04
C GLY A 341 12.63 -4.35 -6.21
N PHE A 342 11.58 -4.94 -6.77
CA PHE A 342 10.80 -6.03 -6.19
C PHE A 342 11.67 -7.25 -5.83
N THR A 343 12.74 -7.50 -6.59
CA THR A 343 13.66 -8.62 -6.38
C THR A 343 14.89 -8.28 -5.56
N GLU A 344 14.96 -7.08 -4.95
CA GLU A 344 16.07 -6.76 -4.06
C GLU A 344 16.14 -7.73 -2.88
N ASN A 345 17.31 -8.30 -2.68
CA ASN A 345 17.49 -9.29 -1.62
C ASN A 345 17.67 -8.60 -0.27
N ALA A 346 16.67 -8.73 0.61
CA ALA A 346 16.69 -8.14 1.94
C ALA A 346 17.90 -8.57 2.80
N ASN A 347 18.44 -9.79 2.63
CA ASN A 347 19.61 -10.24 3.39
C ASN A 347 20.90 -9.58 2.86
N GLU A 348 21.02 -9.41 1.55
CA GLU A 348 22.15 -8.67 0.97
C GLU A 348 22.10 -7.18 1.32
N LEU A 349 20.90 -6.57 1.30
CA LEU A 349 20.71 -5.20 1.80
C LEU A 349 21.20 -5.07 3.25
N LYS A 350 20.80 -5.99 4.14
CA LYS A 350 21.24 -6.00 5.54
C LYS A 350 22.75 -6.11 5.69
N LYS A 351 23.42 -6.93 4.89
CA LYS A 351 24.90 -7.04 4.90
C LYS A 351 25.59 -5.72 4.52
N LYS A 352 24.92 -4.89 3.72
CA LYS A 352 25.39 -3.56 3.31
C LYS A 352 24.98 -2.44 4.29
N GLY A 353 24.33 -2.77 5.40
CA GLY A 353 23.77 -1.78 6.33
C GLY A 353 22.50 -1.09 5.82
N LEU A 354 21.78 -1.72 4.88
CA LEU A 354 20.48 -1.31 4.33
C LEU A 354 19.38 -2.30 4.77
N GLY A 355 18.14 -2.10 4.31
CA GLY A 355 17.02 -3.00 4.60
C GLY A 355 16.42 -2.90 6.00
N GLN A 356 16.92 -1.98 6.84
CA GLN A 356 16.23 -1.47 8.02
C GLN A 356 15.06 -0.57 7.62
N ALA A 357 14.16 -0.31 8.56
CA ALA A 357 13.14 0.72 8.39
C ALA A 357 13.78 2.05 7.99
N CYS A 358 13.09 2.80 7.15
CA CYS A 358 13.57 4.10 6.70
C CYS A 358 13.78 5.07 7.85
N GLU A 359 14.80 5.92 7.69
CA GLU A 359 14.97 7.11 8.51
C GLU A 359 13.67 7.93 8.47
N ASP A 360 13.29 8.47 9.61
CA ASP A 360 12.05 9.22 9.85
C ASP A 360 10.72 8.43 9.71
N TYR A 361 10.69 7.16 9.29
CA TYR A 361 9.40 6.46 9.07
C TYR A 361 8.52 6.41 10.32
N PHE A 362 9.10 6.00 11.46
CA PHE A 362 8.36 5.96 12.73
C PHE A 362 8.18 7.35 13.33
N GLU A 363 9.12 8.27 13.13
CA GLU A 363 9.05 9.64 13.63
C GLU A 363 7.93 10.41 12.95
N VAL A 364 7.82 10.35 11.63
CA VAL A 364 6.72 10.95 10.85
C VAL A 364 5.35 10.46 11.32
N ILE A 365 5.23 9.16 11.63
CA ILE A 365 3.98 8.60 12.16
C ILE A 365 3.71 9.15 13.57
N ALA A 366 4.72 9.13 14.45
CA ALA A 366 4.59 9.55 15.84
C ALA A 366 4.27 11.05 15.97
N ASP A 367 4.96 11.89 15.20
CA ASP A 367 4.73 13.33 15.18
C ASP A 367 3.33 13.64 14.68
N TRP A 368 2.93 13.03 13.55
CA TRP A 368 1.60 13.25 12.99
C TRP A 368 0.48 12.80 13.93
N ILE A 369 0.64 11.65 14.61
CA ILE A 369 -0.33 11.18 15.60
C ILE A 369 -0.40 12.13 16.79
N SER A 370 0.74 12.61 17.28
CA SER A 370 0.76 13.57 18.40
C SER A 370 -0.03 14.82 18.03
N GLU A 371 0.28 15.41 16.87
CA GLU A 371 -0.31 16.68 16.41
C GLU A 371 -1.78 16.59 15.96
N ARG A 372 -2.23 15.44 15.44
CA ARG A 372 -3.53 15.31 14.75
C ARG A 372 -4.53 14.39 15.43
N VAL A 373 -4.08 13.55 16.37
CA VAL A 373 -4.91 12.52 17.00
C VAL A 373 -4.97 12.65 18.52
N LEU A 374 -3.86 12.98 19.17
CA LEU A 374 -3.75 13.00 20.64
C LEU A 374 -3.89 14.40 21.25
N ASP A 375 -3.51 15.45 20.51
CA ASP A 375 -3.79 16.86 20.85
C ASP A 375 -5.27 17.21 20.64
#